data_AF-A0A9E4PI61-F1
#
_entry.id   AF-A0A9E4PI61-F1
#
_cell.length_a   1.000
_cell.length_b   1.000
_cell.length_c   1.000
_cell.angle_alpha   90.00
_cell.angle_beta   90.00
_cell.angle_gamma   90.00
#
_symmetry.space_group_name_H-M   'P 1'
#
loop_
_entity.id
_entity.type
_entity.pdbx_description
1 polymer ?
#
loop_
_entity_poly.entity_id
_entity_poly.type
_entity_poly.pdbx_seq_one_letter_code
_entity_poly.pdbx_strand_id
1 'polypeptide(L)'
;MKESAAGQGQESGAGGYTRFIILAAARTGSNLLATALNGHANIICFRELFNWRTETIGYFVEGYDNDSAEDRALRDRDQVAFLNARVFCDHPDKVRTIGFKTRYGTFIGFPKLQEWLVQEQQVRVLHLRRKNLLRRLVSGRIA
;
A
#
# COMPACT_ATOMS: atom_id res chain seq x y z
N MET A 1 0.54 3.69 -21.37
CA MET A 1 0.27 5.15 -21.32
C MET A 1 -1.23 5.35 -21.17
N LYS A 2 -1.70 5.76 -19.99
CA LYS A 2 -3.00 6.43 -19.87
C LYS A 2 -2.69 7.86 -19.46
N GLU A 3 -3.14 8.78 -20.29
CA GLU A 3 -2.91 10.22 -20.17
C GLU A 3 -3.49 10.76 -18.86
N SER A 4 -2.72 11.65 -18.24
CA SER A 4 -3.05 12.35 -17.01
C SER A 4 -3.92 13.56 -17.35
N ALA A 5 -5.20 13.53 -16.95
CA ALA A 5 -6.01 14.74 -16.87
C ALA A 5 -5.74 15.42 -15.52
N ALA A 6 -5.16 16.62 -15.59
CA ALA A 6 -5.01 17.53 -14.47
C ALA A 6 -6.41 17.99 -14.00
N GLY A 7 -6.76 17.64 -12.76
CA GLY A 7 -7.98 18.06 -12.08
C GLY A 7 -7.64 18.51 -10.67
N GLN A 8 -8.15 19.67 -10.30
CA GLN A 8 -7.90 20.42 -9.08
C GLN A 8 -8.21 19.60 -7.82
N GLY A 9 -7.52 19.93 -6.72
CA GLY A 9 -7.65 19.28 -5.42
C GLY A 9 -9.11 19.16 -4.99
N GLN A 10 -9.61 17.93 -5.00
CA GLN A 10 -10.91 17.56 -4.51
C GLN A 10 -10.69 16.59 -3.36
N GLU A 11 -11.11 17.00 -2.17
CA GLU A 11 -11.06 16.21 -0.95
C GLU A 11 -11.68 14.83 -1.23
N SER A 12 -10.85 13.80 -1.28
CA SER A 12 -11.24 12.44 -1.67
C SER A 12 -11.99 11.72 -0.54
N GLY A 13 -13.16 12.25 -0.20
CA GLY A 13 -14.17 11.60 0.63
C GLY A 13 -15.03 10.63 -0.19
N ALA A 14 -15.01 9.36 0.24
CA ALA A 14 -16.08 8.36 0.09
C ALA A 14 -16.73 8.16 -1.31
N GLY A 15 -16.17 7.26 -2.12
CA GLY A 15 -16.83 6.75 -3.33
C GLY A 15 -16.57 5.27 -3.59
N GLY A 16 -17.45 4.39 -3.10
CA GLY A 16 -17.65 3.02 -3.62
C GLY A 16 -16.88 1.85 -3.00
N TYR A 17 -15.71 2.05 -2.38
CA TYR A 17 -14.88 0.95 -1.87
C TYR A 17 -14.25 1.21 -0.50
N THR A 18 -13.90 0.12 0.20
CA THR A 18 -13.21 0.17 1.51
C THR A 18 -11.71 0.35 1.33
N ARG A 19 -11.11 1.32 2.04
CA ARG A 19 -9.65 1.52 2.08
C ARG A 19 -9.04 0.76 3.25
N PHE A 20 -7.89 0.11 3.05
CA PHE A 20 -7.18 -0.56 4.13
C PHE A 20 -5.65 -0.50 4.01
N ILE A 21 -4.97 -0.75 5.12
CA ILE A 21 -3.53 -1.03 5.14
C ILE A 21 -3.25 -2.31 5.92
N ILE A 22 -2.23 -3.06 5.51
CA ILE A 22 -1.66 -4.15 6.31
C ILE A 22 -0.37 -3.64 6.94
N LEU A 23 -0.37 -3.48 8.26
CA LEU A 23 0.81 -3.08 9.02
C LEU A 23 1.41 -4.30 9.70
N ALA A 24 2.67 -4.63 9.37
CA ALA A 24 3.31 -5.83 9.90
C ALA A 24 4.84 -5.72 10.01
N ALA A 25 5.47 -6.70 10.67
CA ALA A 25 6.92 -6.92 10.53
C ALA A 25 7.21 -7.83 9.32
N ALA A 26 8.49 -7.97 8.95
CA ALA A 26 8.91 -9.04 8.05
C ALA A 26 8.59 -10.43 8.65
N ARG A 27 8.34 -11.41 7.78
CA ARG A 27 8.13 -12.83 8.13
C ARG A 27 6.96 -13.11 9.09
N THR A 28 5.92 -12.27 9.04
CA THR A 28 4.66 -12.43 9.79
C THR A 28 3.55 -13.14 9.03
N GLY A 29 3.77 -13.47 7.76
CA GLY A 29 2.72 -13.96 6.86
C GLY A 29 1.99 -12.86 6.09
N SER A 30 2.46 -11.60 6.15
CA SER A 30 1.84 -10.48 5.44
C SER A 30 1.81 -10.66 3.91
N ASN A 31 2.80 -11.35 3.32
CA ASN A 31 2.75 -11.73 1.90
C ASN A 31 1.70 -12.81 1.60
N LEU A 32 1.50 -13.76 2.51
CA LEU A 32 0.46 -14.79 2.37
C LEU A 32 -0.92 -14.14 2.39
N LEU A 33 -1.16 -13.23 3.36
CA LEU A 33 -2.41 -12.47 3.45
C LEU A 33 -2.64 -11.62 2.20
N ALA A 34 -1.65 -10.83 1.76
CA ALA A 34 -1.78 -10.01 0.55
C ALA A 34 -2.08 -10.85 -0.71
N THR A 35 -1.44 -12.02 -0.83
CA THR A 35 -1.70 -12.95 -1.94
C THR A 35 -3.11 -13.52 -1.88
N ALA A 36 -3.58 -13.92 -0.70
CA ALA A 36 -4.94 -14.42 -0.52
C ALA A 36 -6.00 -13.34 -0.83
N LEU A 37 -5.76 -12.09 -0.42
CA LEU A 37 -6.63 -10.96 -0.74
C LEU A 37 -6.70 -10.70 -2.25
N ASN A 38 -5.56 -10.72 -2.95
CA ASN A 38 -5.51 -10.57 -4.41
C ASN A 38 -6.11 -11.77 -5.17
N GLY A 39 -6.39 -12.89 -4.50
CA GLY A 39 -7.16 -13.99 -5.07
C GLY A 39 -8.65 -13.68 -5.24
N HIS A 40 -9.15 -12.59 -4.64
CA HIS A 40 -10.55 -12.18 -4.71
C HIS A 40 -10.77 -11.08 -5.74
N ALA A 41 -11.66 -11.30 -6.71
CA ALA A 41 -11.87 -10.39 -7.86
C ALA A 41 -12.30 -8.95 -7.51
N ASN A 42 -12.82 -8.74 -6.30
CA ASN A 42 -13.27 -7.44 -5.80
C ASN A 42 -12.25 -6.73 -4.89
N ILE A 43 -11.04 -7.28 -4.71
CA ILE A 43 -10.01 -6.73 -3.82
C ILE A 43 -8.73 -6.44 -4.59
N ILE A 44 -8.15 -5.27 -4.36
CA ILE A 44 -6.79 -4.93 -4.78
C ILE A 44 -5.94 -4.69 -3.54
N CYS A 45 -4.92 -5.52 -3.35
CA CYS A 45 -3.92 -5.39 -2.30
C CYS A 45 -2.54 -5.17 -2.93
N PHE A 46 -2.11 -3.92 -2.97
CA PHE A 46 -0.72 -3.59 -3.31
C PHE A 46 0.23 -4.10 -2.23
N ARG A 47 1.50 -4.29 -2.59
CA ARG A 47 2.53 -4.68 -1.62
C ARG A 47 3.23 -3.45 -1.06
N GLU A 48 4.56 -3.47 -1.03
CA GLU A 48 5.38 -2.51 -0.29
C GLU A 48 5.62 -1.24 -1.13
N LEU A 49 4.58 -0.40 -1.26
CA LEU A 49 4.63 0.88 -1.95
C LEU A 49 5.68 1.83 -1.35
N PHE A 50 5.80 1.80 -0.01
CA PHE A 50 6.68 2.64 0.79
C PHE A 50 7.85 1.84 1.35
N ASN A 51 8.86 1.63 0.50
CA ASN A 51 10.10 0.96 0.87
C ASN A 51 11.31 1.77 0.43
N TRP A 52 11.86 2.57 1.36
CA TRP A 52 13.03 3.42 1.12
C TRP A 52 14.30 2.64 0.74
N ARG A 53 14.31 1.31 0.88
CA ARG A 53 15.46 0.45 0.53
C ARG A 53 15.45 -0.05 -0.92
N THR A 54 14.41 0.27 -1.68
CA THR A 54 14.30 -0.12 -3.08
C THR A 54 13.91 1.08 -3.93
N GLU A 55 14.39 1.05 -5.15
CA GLU A 55 14.04 1.98 -6.19
C GLU A 55 12.65 1.70 -6.79
N THR A 56 12.16 0.46 -6.68
CA THR A 56 10.87 0.04 -7.23
C THR A 56 9.70 0.47 -6.35
N ILE A 57 8.54 0.72 -6.95
CA ILE A 57 7.26 0.82 -6.24
C ILE A 57 6.67 -0.58 -6.16
N GLY A 58 6.47 -1.10 -4.95
CA GLY A 58 5.95 -2.44 -4.76
C GLY A 58 4.45 -2.58 -5.04
N TYR A 59 3.97 -2.25 -6.25
CA TYR A 59 2.58 -2.47 -6.63
C TYR A 59 2.27 -3.97 -6.65
N PHE A 60 3.00 -4.75 -7.47
CA PHE A 60 2.77 -6.19 -7.70
C PHE A 60 1.31 -6.55 -8.00
N VAL A 61 0.67 -5.70 -8.80
CA VAL A 61 -0.69 -5.88 -9.33
C VAL A 61 -0.59 -5.72 -10.85
N GLU A 62 -1.30 -6.56 -11.60
CA GLU A 62 -1.30 -6.49 -13.06
C GLU A 62 -1.76 -5.10 -13.55
N GLY A 63 -1.11 -4.59 -14.59
CA GLY A 63 -1.38 -3.26 -15.14
C GLY A 63 -0.68 -2.10 -14.44
N TYR A 64 0.05 -2.35 -13.34
CA TYR A 64 0.89 -1.36 -12.68
C TYR A 64 2.37 -1.58 -13.01
N ASP A 65 3.08 -0.48 -13.28
CA ASP A 65 4.52 -0.48 -13.51
C ASP A 65 5.28 -0.26 -12.19
N ASN A 66 6.00 -1.27 -11.73
CA ASN A 66 6.80 -1.18 -10.51
C ASN A 66 8.04 -0.30 -10.67
N ASP A 67 8.46 -0.02 -11.90
CA ASP A 67 9.68 0.72 -12.20
C ASP A 67 9.41 2.18 -12.62
N SER A 68 8.13 2.59 -12.68
CA SER A 68 7.70 3.94 -13.06
C SER A 68 8.44 5.04 -12.29
N ALA A 69 9.29 5.77 -13.02
CA ALA A 69 10.06 6.89 -12.46
C ALA A 69 9.16 8.07 -12.08
N GLU A 70 8.07 8.30 -12.83
CA GLU A 70 7.09 9.35 -12.54
C GLU A 70 6.39 9.09 -11.20
N ASP A 71 5.88 7.87 -11.02
CA ASP A 71 5.19 7.50 -9.79
C ASP A 71 6.13 7.53 -8.59
N ARG A 72 7.41 7.21 -8.80
CA ARG A 72 8.44 7.22 -7.76
C ARG A 72 8.72 8.66 -7.33
N ALA A 73 8.92 9.55 -8.30
CA ALA A 73 9.10 10.97 -8.05
C ALA A 73 7.87 11.57 -7.34
N LEU A 74 6.66 11.17 -7.73
CA LEU A 74 5.43 11.60 -7.06
C LEU A 74 5.38 11.10 -5.60
N ARG A 75 5.62 9.81 -5.37
CA ARG A 75 5.66 9.19 -4.03
C ARG A 75 6.67 9.85 -3.10
N ASP A 76 7.87 10.11 -3.61
CA ASP A 76 8.97 10.63 -2.81
C ASP A 76 8.74 12.12 -2.49
N ARG A 77 8.16 12.88 -3.42
CA ARG A 77 7.76 14.28 -3.21
C ARG A 77 6.57 14.42 -2.27
N ASP A 78 5.51 13.64 -2.49
CA ASP A 78 4.24 13.73 -1.77
C ASP A 78 3.53 12.37 -1.71
N GLN A 79 3.64 11.71 -0.56
CA GLN A 79 3.11 10.35 -0.35
C GLN A 79 1.57 10.31 -0.40
N VAL A 80 0.90 11.36 0.07
CA VAL A 80 -0.57 11.41 0.13
C VAL A 80 -1.12 11.69 -1.26
N ALA A 81 -0.51 12.62 -2.01
CA ALA A 81 -0.87 12.86 -3.40
C ALA A 81 -0.64 11.60 -4.25
N PHE A 82 0.47 10.89 -4.05
CA PHE A 82 0.71 9.60 -4.69
C PHE A 82 -0.39 8.57 -4.39
N LEU A 83 -0.77 8.41 -3.13
CA LEU A 83 -1.85 7.49 -2.75
C LEU A 83 -3.16 7.86 -3.44
N ASN A 84 -3.56 9.13 -3.41
CA ASN A 84 -4.81 9.57 -4.03
C ASN A 84 -4.78 9.42 -5.57
N ALA A 85 -3.63 9.67 -6.20
CA ALA A 85 -3.50 9.65 -7.66
C ALA A 85 -3.32 8.24 -8.26
N ARG A 86 -2.81 7.26 -7.51
CA ARG A 86 -2.45 5.92 -8.04
C ARG A 86 -3.08 4.74 -7.33
N VAL A 87 -3.41 4.89 -6.05
CA VAL A 87 -3.87 3.80 -5.18
C VAL A 87 -5.35 3.94 -4.88
N PHE A 88 -5.74 5.07 -4.27
CA PHE A 88 -7.09 5.41 -3.89
C PHE A 88 -7.78 6.35 -4.90
N CYS A 89 -7.41 6.22 -6.18
CA CYS A 89 -8.10 6.86 -7.30
C CYS A 89 -9.41 6.11 -7.62
N ASP A 90 -10.08 6.49 -8.71
CA ASP A 90 -11.22 5.73 -9.20
C ASP A 90 -10.78 4.35 -9.73
N HIS A 91 -11.61 3.35 -9.45
CA HIS A 91 -11.42 1.97 -9.89
C HIS A 91 -12.72 1.44 -10.50
N PRO A 92 -12.67 0.39 -11.34
CA PRO A 92 -13.88 -0.22 -11.87
C PRO A 92 -14.85 -0.65 -10.75
N ASP A 93 -16.16 -0.54 -10.97
CA ASP A 93 -17.22 -0.80 -9.97
C ASP A 93 -17.16 -2.16 -9.26
N LYS A 94 -16.52 -3.14 -9.91
CA LYS A 94 -16.28 -4.45 -9.31
C LYS A 94 -15.31 -4.38 -8.12
N VAL A 95 -14.43 -3.39 -8.05
CA VAL A 95 -13.46 -3.26 -6.95
C VAL A 95 -14.18 -2.67 -5.75
N ARG A 96 -14.26 -3.44 -4.67
CA ARG A 96 -14.96 -3.06 -3.43
C ARG A 96 -14.01 -2.79 -2.28
N THR A 97 -12.74 -3.18 -2.40
CA THR A 97 -11.76 -2.99 -1.34
C THR A 97 -10.36 -2.80 -1.92
N ILE A 98 -9.65 -1.78 -1.45
CA ILE A 98 -8.33 -1.40 -1.93
C ILE A 98 -7.42 -1.09 -0.76
N GLY A 99 -6.20 -1.58 -0.84
CA GLY A 99 -5.23 -1.32 0.20
C GLY A 99 -3.84 -1.71 -0.18
N PHE A 100 -2.92 -1.51 0.75
CA PHE A 100 -1.52 -1.84 0.56
C PHE A 100 -0.89 -2.39 1.83
N LYS A 101 0.19 -3.14 1.65
CA LYS A 101 0.97 -3.70 2.76
C LYS A 101 2.19 -2.84 3.05
N THR A 102 2.43 -2.53 4.31
CA THR A 102 3.66 -1.85 4.74
C THR A 102 4.33 -2.55 5.92
N ARG A 103 5.65 -2.40 6.01
CA ARG A 103 6.46 -2.94 7.12
C ARG A 103 6.83 -1.84 8.10
N TYR A 104 6.84 -2.11 9.41
CA TYR A 104 7.23 -1.09 10.41
C TYR A 104 8.55 -0.39 10.05
N GLY A 105 9.59 -1.19 9.72
CA GLY A 105 10.93 -0.66 9.48
C GLY A 105 11.09 0.14 8.18
N THR A 106 10.18 -0.01 7.22
CA THR A 106 10.17 0.84 6.02
C THR A 106 9.23 2.02 6.18
N PHE A 107 8.08 1.79 6.81
CA PHE A 107 7.06 2.80 7.07
C PHE A 107 7.57 3.95 7.94
N ILE A 108 8.45 3.67 8.89
CA ILE A 108 9.05 4.68 9.78
C ILE A 108 9.79 5.79 9.01
N GLY A 109 10.27 5.52 7.80
CA GLY A 109 10.93 6.50 6.94
C GLY A 109 10.01 7.56 6.33
N PHE A 110 8.69 7.45 6.55
CA PHE A 110 7.67 8.34 5.96
C PHE A 110 6.82 8.98 7.07
N PRO A 111 7.35 9.96 7.83
CA PRO A 111 6.64 10.57 8.96
C PRO A 111 5.35 11.29 8.55
N LYS A 112 5.36 12.04 7.43
CA LYS A 112 4.16 12.71 6.90
C LYS A 112 3.02 11.73 6.59
N LEU A 113 3.37 10.56 6.05
CA LEU A 113 2.39 9.51 5.77
C LEU A 113 1.82 8.90 7.06
N GLN A 114 2.65 8.78 8.11
CA GLN A 114 2.19 8.34 9.43
C GLN A 114 1.24 9.35 10.06
N GLU A 115 1.57 10.64 10.00
CA GLU A 115 0.72 11.73 10.48
C GLU A 115 -0.63 11.73 9.75
N TRP A 116 -0.60 11.64 8.42
CA TRP A 116 -1.82 11.50 7.61
C TRP A 116 -2.65 10.28 8.03
N LEU A 117 -2.02 9.12 8.21
CA LEU A 117 -2.73 7.90 8.60
C LEU A 117 -3.36 7.99 10.00
N VAL A 118 -2.76 8.73 10.93
CA VAL A 118 -3.34 8.98 12.27
C VAL A 118 -4.56 9.89 12.19
N GLN A 119 -4.55 10.87 11.27
CA GLN A 119 -5.65 11.79 11.05
C GLN A 119 -6.78 11.16 10.22
N GLU A 120 -6.45 10.23 9.33
CA GLU A 120 -7.38 9.56 8.43
C GLU A 120 -8.21 8.49 9.17
N GLN A 121 -9.54 8.69 9.20
CA GLN A 121 -10.48 7.78 9.88
C GLN A 121 -11.11 6.75 8.93
N GLN A 122 -10.97 6.92 7.61
CA GLN A 122 -11.60 6.05 6.61
C GLN A 122 -10.75 4.83 6.21
N VAL A 123 -9.47 4.79 6.65
CA VAL A 123 -8.55 3.68 6.34
C VAL A 123 -8.57 2.64 7.45
N ARG A 124 -8.95 1.41 7.12
CA ARG A 124 -8.93 0.29 8.07
C ARG A 124 -7.51 -0.25 8.25
N VAL A 125 -7.06 -0.43 9.49
CA VAL A 125 -5.73 -0.95 9.80
C VAL A 125 -5.78 -2.43 10.17
N LEU A 126 -5.19 -3.29 9.33
CA LEU A 126 -4.98 -4.71 9.61
C LEU A 126 -3.58 -4.89 10.20
N HIS A 127 -3.49 -5.00 11.52
CA HIS A 127 -2.22 -5.16 12.23
C HIS A 127 -1.84 -6.64 12.39
N LEU A 128 -0.92 -7.14 11.56
CA LEU A 128 -0.53 -8.55 11.56
C LEU A 128 0.72 -8.82 12.41
N ARG A 129 0.55 -9.62 13.48
CA ARG A 129 1.61 -10.00 14.42
C ARG A 129 1.85 -11.51 14.43
N ARG A 130 3.10 -11.92 14.58
CA ARG A 130 3.51 -13.32 14.80
C ARG A 130 4.03 -13.47 16.22
N LYS A 131 3.32 -14.24 17.05
CA LYS A 131 3.63 -14.40 18.49
C LYS A 131 4.97 -15.12 18.73
N ASN A 132 5.29 -16.15 17.95
CA ASN A 132 6.56 -16.86 18.07
C ASN A 132 7.70 -16.07 17.39
N LEU A 133 8.37 -15.23 18.19
CA LEU A 133 9.44 -14.34 17.73
C LEU A 133 10.69 -15.10 17.28
N LEU A 134 11.03 -16.23 17.93
CA LEU A 134 12.14 -17.07 17.53
C LEU A 134 11.93 -17.65 16.13
N ARG A 135 10.76 -18.23 15.86
CA ARG A 135 10.43 -18.77 14.53
C ARG A 135 10.39 -17.67 13.47
N ARG A 136 9.99 -16.44 13.84
CA ARG A 136 10.06 -15.27 12.96
C ARG A 136 11.51 -14.90 12.63
N LEU A 137 12.39 -14.88 13.63
CA LEU A 137 13.82 -14.59 13.47
C LEU A 137 14.49 -15.62 12.58
N VAL A 138 14.34 -16.91 12.88
CA VAL A 138 14.90 -18.00 12.05
C VAL A 138 14.40 -17.90 10.62
N SER A 139 13.10 -17.70 10.41
CA SER A 139 12.51 -17.52 9.08
C SER A 139 13.04 -16.29 8.33
N GLY A 140 13.62 -15.31 9.01
CA GLY A 140 14.28 -14.16 8.40
C GLY A 140 15.76 -14.37 8.10
N ARG A 141 16.39 -15.41 8.66
CA ARG A 141 17.81 -15.77 8.42
C ARG A 141 17.99 -16.79 7.30
N ILE A 142 16.94 -17.56 7.00
CA ILE A 142 16.96 -18.64 5.99
C ILE A 142 16.24 -18.27 4.68
N ALA A 143 15.78 -17.02 4.56
CA ALA A 143 14.98 -16.54 3.44
C ALA A 143 15.74 -15.48 2.63
#